data_AF-A0A8S3C178-F1
#
_entry.id   AF-A0A8S3C178-F1
#
_cell.length_a   1.000
_cell.length_b   1.000
_cell.length_c   1.000
_cell.angle_alpha   90.00
_cell.angle_beta   90.00
_cell.angle_gamma   90.00
#
_symmetry.space_group_name_H-M   'P 1'
#
loop_
_entity.id
_entity.type
_entity.pdbx_description
1 polymer ?
#
loop_
_entity_poly.entity_id
_entity_poly.type
_entity_poly.pdbx_seq_one_letter_code
_entity_poly.pdbx_strand_id
1 'polypeptide(L)' 'EIHIPFNTILPMLHPNDIVIGGWDINGANIGEAMERACVFDYALQEKLKPKLSKLKPLPSIYYPDFIAANQEDRANNLIP' A
#
# COMPACT_ATOMS: atom_id res chain seq x y z
N GLU A 1 -18.77 35.99 -2.17
CA GLU A 1 -19.05 34.54 -2.19
C GLU A 1 -18.44 33.92 -0.94
N ILE A 2 -19.10 32.94 -0.31
CA ILE A 2 -18.59 32.26 0.89
C ILE A 2 -18.31 30.81 0.51
N HIS A 3 -17.05 30.39 0.71
CA HIS A 3 -16.61 29.02 0.45
C HIS A 3 -16.29 28.33 1.78
N ILE A 4 -16.63 27.05 1.87
CA ILE A 4 -16.29 26.19 2.99
C ILE A 4 -15.66 24.89 2.48
N PRO A 5 -14.81 24.23 3.27
CA PRO A 5 -14.28 22.92 2.93
C PRO A 5 -15.39 21.88 2.73
N PHE A 6 -15.25 21.00 1.74
CA PHE A 6 -16.30 20.04 1.38
C PHE A 6 -16.69 19.11 2.54
N ASN A 7 -15.71 18.67 3.33
CA ASN A 7 -15.91 17.79 4.47
C ASN A 7 -16.54 18.46 5.70
N THR A 8 -16.81 19.78 5.66
CA THR A 8 -17.51 20.47 6.76
C THR A 8 -19.01 20.64 6.49
N ILE A 9 -19.49 20.21 5.33
CA ILE A 9 -20.92 20.21 4.98
C ILE A 9 -21.66 19.11 5.75
N LEU A 10 -21.06 17.93 5.86
CA LEU A 10 -21.56 16.77 6.60
C LEU A 10 -20.39 16.07 7.30
N PRO A 11 -20.61 15.36 8.43
CA PRO A 11 -19.56 14.57 9.07
C PRO A 11 -19.01 13.51 8.11
N MET A 12 -17.71 13.60 7.80
CA MET A 12 -17.00 12.64 6.96
C MET A 12 -15.83 12.04 7.72
N LEU A 13 -15.43 10.83 7.35
CA LEU A 13 -14.26 10.16 7.91
C LEU A 13 -12.99 10.97 7.58
N HIS A 14 -12.14 11.19 8.58
CA HIS A 14 -10.83 11.77 8.36
C HIS A 14 -9.82 10.67 7.99
N PRO A 15 -8.95 10.84 6.97
CA PRO A 15 -8.01 9.81 6.55
C PRO A 15 -7.07 9.30 7.66
N ASN A 16 -6.77 10.13 8.66
CA ASN A 16 -5.95 9.74 9.82
C ASN A 16 -6.58 8.64 10.68
N ASP A 17 -7.89 8.42 10.57
CA ASP A 17 -8.62 7.41 11.36
C ASP A 17 -8.78 6.09 10.59
N ILE A 18 -8.21 5.99 9.38
CA ILE A 18 -8.26 4.76 8.56
C ILE A 18 -7.19 3.79 9.03
N VAL A 19 -7.61 2.57 9.40
CA VAL A 19 -6.70 1.44 9.63
C VAL A 19 -6.56 0.63 8.33
N ILE A 20 -5.34 0.57 7.80
CA ILE A 20 -5.06 -0.07 6.51
C ILE A 20 -4.41 -1.44 6.72
N GLY A 21 -4.94 -2.46 6.05
CA GLY A 21 -4.35 -3.78 5.88
C GLY A 21 -4.60 -4.30 4.46
N GLY A 22 -4.18 -5.52 4.15
CA GLY A 22 -4.45 -6.13 2.85
C GLY A 22 -3.50 -7.26 2.49
N TRP A 23 -3.56 -7.65 1.22
CA TRP A 23 -2.85 -8.79 0.64
C TRP A 23 -2.04 -8.35 -0.57
N ASP A 24 -0.92 -9.02 -0.83
CA ASP A 24 -0.14 -8.89 -2.06
C ASP A 24 0.49 -10.26 -2.36
N ILE A 25 0.59 -10.61 -3.64
CA ILE A 25 1.32 -11.79 -4.11
C ILE A 25 2.84 -11.66 -3.86
N ASN A 26 3.32 -10.45 -3.58
CA ASN A 26 4.70 -10.15 -3.22
C ASN A 26 4.85 -9.91 -1.71
N GLY A 27 5.83 -10.56 -1.10
CA GLY A 27 6.07 -10.49 0.35
C GLY A 27 6.89 -9.30 0.83
N ALA A 28 7.22 -8.32 -0.01
CA ALA A 28 7.97 -7.13 0.41
C ALA A 28 7.19 -6.34 1.47
N ASN A 29 7.88 -5.85 2.49
CA ASN A 29 7.26 -4.94 3.46
C ASN A 29 6.92 -3.59 2.82
N ILE A 30 6.06 -2.79 3.44
CA ILE A 30 5.61 -1.53 2.83
C ILE A 30 6.75 -0.52 2.67
N GLY A 31 7.80 -0.59 3.51
CA GLY A 31 9.02 0.22 3.33
C GLY A 31 9.78 -0.12 2.05
N GLU A 32 10.01 -1.41 1.79
CA GLU A 32 10.63 -1.88 0.54
C GLU A 32 9.75 -1.60 -0.68
N ALA A 33 8.43 -1.74 -0.52
CA ALA A 33 7.48 -1.44 -1.58
C ALA A 33 7.48 0.06 -1.94
N MET A 34 7.62 0.94 -0.94
CA MET A 34 7.73 2.39 -1.13
C MET A 34 8.99 2.75 -1.90
N GLU A 35 10.15 2.15 -1.56
CA GLU A 35 11.40 2.35 -2.29
C GLU A 35 11.28 1.89 -3.74
N ARG A 36 10.74 0.68 -3.96
CA ARG A 36 10.50 0.11 -5.29
C ARG A 36 9.56 0.95 -6.15
N ALA A 37 8.58 1.61 -5.54
CA ALA A 37 7.58 2.41 -6.26
C ALA A 37 8.12 3.76 -6.75
N CYS A 38 9.19 4.28 -6.15
CA CYS A 38 9.82 5.56 -6.54
C CYS A 38 8.85 6.76 -6.59
N VAL A 39 7.84 6.78 -5.72
CA VAL A 39 6.81 7.85 -5.72
C VAL A 39 7.18 9.00 -4.78
N PHE A 40 7.60 8.69 -3.55
CA PHE A 40 7.95 9.72 -2.57
C PHE A 40 9.40 10.17 -2.69
N ASP A 41 9.69 11.42 -2.31
CA ASP A 41 11.05 11.90 -2.19
C ASP A 41 11.84 11.09 -1.16
N TYR A 42 13.13 10.90 -1.42
CA TYR A 42 14.04 10.11 -0.57
C TYR A 42 13.98 10.53 0.91
N ALA A 43 13.98 11.83 1.19
CA ALA A 43 13.94 12.34 2.56
C ALA A 43 12.65 11.99 3.31
N LEU A 44 11.52 11.85 2.60
CA LEU A 44 10.27 11.39 3.19
C LEU A 44 10.29 9.88 3.41
N GLN A 45 10.83 9.13 2.44
CA GLN A 45 10.98 7.68 2.56
C GLN A 45 11.76 7.30 3.83
N GLU A 46 12.90 7.93 4.07
CA GLU A 46 13.72 7.69 5.28
C GLU A 46 12.95 7.95 6.58
N LYS A 47 12.08 8.96 6.62
CA LYS A 47 11.25 9.27 7.79
C LYS A 47 10.15 8.22 8.01
N LEU A 48 9.58 7.66 6.95
CA LEU A 48 8.47 6.72 7.02
C LEU A 48 8.92 5.27 7.22
N LYS A 49 10.11 4.92 6.73
CA LYS A 49 10.68 3.56 6.74
C LYS A 49 10.58 2.84 8.09
N PRO A 50 10.90 3.45 9.26
CA PRO A 50 10.79 2.77 10.55
C PRO A 50 9.37 2.29 10.91
N LYS A 51 8.34 2.95 10.38
CA LYS A 51 6.94 2.57 10.56
C LYS A 51 6.50 1.59 9.47
N LEU A 52 6.76 1.91 8.21
CA LEU A 52 6.27 1.13 7.07
C LEU A 52 6.92 -0.25 6.95
N SER A 53 8.19 -0.40 7.35
CA SER A 53 8.85 -1.71 7.32
C SER A 53 8.27 -2.74 8.30
N LYS A 54 7.45 -2.30 9.27
CA LYS A 54 6.73 -3.19 10.19
C LYS A 54 5.44 -3.75 9.60
N LEU A 55 4.99 -3.19 8.47
CA LEU A 55 3.77 -3.61 7.79
C LEU A 55 4.15 -4.56 6.64
N LYS A 56 3.64 -5.78 6.70
CA LYS A 56 3.84 -6.80 5.66
C LYS A 56 2.49 -7.23 5.09
N PRO A 57 2.32 -7.28 3.76
CA PRO A 57 1.10 -7.80 3.15
C PRO A 57 0.85 -9.27 3.53
N LEU A 58 -0.42 -9.63 3.69
CA LEU A 58 -0.82 -11.02 3.86
C LEU A 58 -0.68 -11.80 2.54
N PRO A 59 -0.44 -13.12 2.57
CA PRO A 59 -0.38 -13.95 1.37
C PRO A 59 -1.68 -13.88 0.57
N SER A 60 -1.59 -13.81 -0.76
CA SER A 60 -2.76 -13.65 -1.64
C SER A 60 -3.00 -14.86 -2.54
N ILE A 61 -4.09 -14.82 -3.31
CA ILE A 61 -4.43 -15.84 -4.31
C ILE A 61 -3.78 -15.44 -5.63
N TYR A 62 -3.13 -16.38 -6.30
CA TYR A 62 -2.48 -16.16 -7.60
C TYR A 62 -2.92 -17.20 -8.61
N TYR A 63 -3.61 -16.75 -9.66
CA TYR A 63 -3.98 -17.55 -10.81
C TYR A 63 -3.23 -17.01 -12.04
N PRO A 64 -2.14 -17.66 -12.48
CA PRO A 64 -1.28 -17.16 -13.57
C PRO A 64 -2.05 -16.83 -14.84
N ASP A 65 -3.07 -17.63 -15.17
CA ASP A 65 -3.87 -17.50 -16.40
C ASP A 65 -4.64 -16.17 -16.51
N PHE A 66 -4.85 -15.49 -15.38
CA PHE A 66 -5.65 -14.26 -15.33
C PHE A 66 -4.80 -12.98 -15.39
N ILE A 67 -3.47 -13.09 -15.31
CA ILE A 67 -2.58 -11.93 -15.30
C ILE A 67 -1.36 -12.16 -16.20
N ALA A 68 -0.57 -11.11 -16.42
CA ALA A 68 0.57 -11.20 -17.32
C ALA A 68 1.63 -12.19 -16.78
N ALA A 69 2.16 -13.04 -17.66
CA ALA A 69 3.13 -14.08 -17.31
C ALA A 69 4.42 -13.53 -16.64
N ASN A 70 4.80 -12.28 -16.94
CA ASN A 70 5.95 -11.63 -16.31
C ASN A 70 5.77 -11.30 -14.81
N GLN A 71 4.60 -11.57 -14.24
CA GLN A 71 4.33 -11.44 -12.81
C GLN A 71 4.74 -12.68 -12.01
N GLU A 72 5.13 -13.76 -12.68
CA GLU A 72 5.52 -15.02 -12.04
C GLU A 72 6.66 -14.81 -11.03
N ASP A 73 7.73 -14.12 -11.43
CA ASP A 73 8.88 -13.81 -10.56
C ASP A 73 8.51 -12.93 -9.35
N ARG A 74 7.41 -12.18 -9.44
CA ARG A 74 6.93 -11.32 -8.36
C ARG A 74 6.17 -12.10 -7.28
N ALA A 75 5.57 -13.24 -7.65
CA ALA A 75 4.62 -13.99 -6.82
C ALA A 75 5.34 -14.94 -5.85
N ASN A 76 5.66 -14.46 -4.65
CA ASN A 76 6.33 -15.24 -3.60
C ASN A 76 5.61 -15.26 -2.24
N ASN A 77 4.37 -14.75 -2.19
CA ASN A 77 3.56 -14.63 -0.99
C ASN A 77 2.13 -15.11 -1.26
N LEU A 78 1.97 -16.43 -1.39
CA LEU A 78 0.73 -17.05 -1.86
C LEU A 78 0.06 -17.90 -0.77
N ILE A 79 -1.27 -17.95 -0.80
CA ILE A 79 -2.06 -18.92 -0.03
C ILE A 79 -1.91 -20.30 -0.70
N PRO A 80 -1.79 -21.41 0.06
CA PRO A 80 -1.74 -22.77 -0.48
C PRO A 80 -2.96 -23.15 -1.33
#